data_AF-A0A7J0ALK9-F1
#
_entry.id   AF-A0A7J0ALK9-F1
#
_cell.length_a   1.000
_cell.length_b   1.000
_cell.length_c   1.000
_cell.angle_alpha   90.00
_cell.angle_beta   90.00
_cell.angle_gamma   90.00
#
_symmetry.space_group_name_H-M   'P 1'
#
loop_
_entity.id
_entity.type
_entity.pdbx_description
1 polymer ?
#
loop_
_entity_poly.entity_id
_entity_poly.type
_entity_poly.pdbx_seq_one_letter_code
_entity_poly.pdbx_strand_id
1 'polypeptide(L)'
;MLTGAVGGAAGVTHAAASATTDCQPNANVEAMRSALDAAGIEARPLWKPMHRQPVYADAPAYTNGVSEALFRTGLCLPAGPWVTDDDLRHIAATIRSAIEQ
;
A
#
# COMPACT_ATOMS: atom_id res chain seq x y z
N MET A 1 14.72 -9.58 -8.38
CA MET A 1 15.34 -8.49 -7.62
C MET A 1 15.07 -7.19 -8.36
N LEU A 2 14.14 -6.37 -7.88
CA LEU A 2 13.90 -5.03 -8.41
C LEU A 2 14.75 -4.06 -7.59
N THR A 3 15.85 -3.60 -8.18
CA THR A 3 16.76 -2.60 -7.59
C THR A 3 16.22 -1.20 -7.92
N GLY A 4 15.11 -0.81 -7.28
CA GLY A 4 14.47 0.49 -7.49
C GLY A 4 14.77 1.45 -6.34
N ALA A 5 15.06 2.72 -6.67
CA ALA A 5 15.20 3.78 -5.68
C ALA A 5 13.89 4.00 -4.92
N VAL A 6 13.97 4.03 -3.59
CA VAL A 6 12.83 4.33 -2.72
C VAL A 6 13.05 5.71 -2.11
N GLY A 7 12.26 6.70 -2.54
CA GLY A 7 12.25 8.06 -1.98
C GLY A 7 12.27 9.17 -3.03
N GLY A 8 11.21 9.99 -3.04
CA GLY A 8 11.13 11.21 -3.83
C GLY A 8 11.04 12.43 -2.91
N ALA A 9 12.11 13.22 -2.87
CA ALA A 9 12.17 14.69 -2.75
C ALA A 9 13.64 15.10 -2.88
N ALA A 10 13.95 15.91 -3.90
CA ALA A 10 15.22 16.59 -4.19
C ALA A 10 16.46 16.22 -3.33
N GLY A 11 17.33 15.35 -3.87
CA GLY A 11 18.77 15.40 -3.58
C GLY A 11 19.35 14.53 -2.46
N VAL A 12 18.55 13.74 -1.73
CA VAL A 12 19.05 12.82 -0.68
C VAL A 12 18.71 11.37 -1.03
N THR A 13 19.42 10.79 -1.99
CA THR A 13 19.31 9.36 -2.29
C THR A 13 20.30 8.57 -1.44
N HIS A 14 19.83 7.97 -0.35
CA HIS A 14 20.56 6.92 0.35
C HIS A 14 20.21 5.57 -0.26
N ALA A 15 21.23 4.77 -0.58
CA ALA A 15 21.02 3.40 -1.04
C ALA A 15 20.39 2.57 0.10
N ALA A 16 19.16 2.13 -0.09
CA ALA A 16 18.54 1.18 0.83
C ALA A 16 19.11 -0.23 0.57
N ALA A 17 19.51 -0.92 1.64
CA ALA A 17 20.00 -2.30 1.54
C ALA A 17 18.89 -3.31 1.18
N SER A 18 17.62 -2.93 1.42
CA SER A 18 16.44 -3.73 1.10
C SER A 18 15.32 -2.84 0.58
N ALA A 19 14.55 -3.37 -0.38
CA ALA A 19 13.29 -2.75 -0.83
C ALA A 19 12.14 -2.96 0.16
N THR A 20 12.31 -3.87 1.13
CA THR A 20 11.32 -4.19 2.17
C THR A 20 11.76 -3.70 3.54
N THR A 21 10.77 -3.40 4.39
CA THR A 21 10.96 -3.03 5.79
C THR A 21 10.32 -4.06 6.72
N ASP A 22 10.52 -3.89 8.02
CA ASP A 22 9.94 -4.66 9.11
C ASP A 22 8.39 -4.62 9.16
N CYS A 23 7.78 -3.51 8.74
CA CYS A 23 6.33 -3.33 8.64
C CYS A 23 5.92 -3.21 7.17
N GLN A 24 5.12 -4.15 6.67
CA GLN A 24 4.72 -4.30 5.26
C GLN A 24 3.24 -4.71 5.13
N PRO A 25 2.58 -4.42 4.00
CA PRO A 25 1.33 -5.06 3.63
C PRO A 25 1.52 -6.58 3.53
N ASN A 26 0.47 -7.36 3.77
CA ASN A 26 0.56 -8.81 3.60
C ASN A 26 0.52 -9.22 2.11
N ALA A 27 0.80 -10.49 1.84
CA ALA A 27 0.81 -11.04 0.48
C ALA A 27 -0.54 -10.89 -0.24
N ASN A 28 -1.66 -10.94 0.49
CA ASN A 28 -2.99 -10.80 -0.11
C ASN A 28 -3.25 -9.36 -0.58
N VAL A 29 -2.77 -8.35 0.15
CA VAL A 29 -2.87 -6.94 -0.27
C VAL A 29 -2.05 -6.71 -1.54
N GLU A 30 -0.82 -7.22 -1.62
CA GLU A 30 0.00 -7.08 -2.82
C GLU A 30 -0.54 -7.89 -4.01
N ALA A 31 -1.11 -9.06 -3.77
CA ALA A 31 -1.80 -9.85 -4.79
C ALA A 31 -3.02 -9.10 -5.33
N MET A 32 -3.87 -8.56 -4.45
CA MET A 32 -5.05 -7.75 -4.83
C MET A 32 -4.63 -6.49 -5.59
N ARG A 33 -3.61 -5.76 -5.09
CA ARG A 33 -3.07 -4.58 -5.77
C ARG A 33 -2.61 -4.92 -7.19
N SER A 34 -1.91 -6.05 -7.36
CA SER A 34 -1.43 -6.50 -8.67
C SER A 34 -2.56 -6.92 -9.61
N ALA A 35 -3.62 -7.56 -9.08
CA ALA A 35 -4.80 -7.92 -9.86
C ALA A 35 -5.59 -6.68 -10.33
N LEU A 36 -5.74 -5.68 -9.46
CA LEU A 36 -6.37 -4.40 -9.81
C LEU A 36 -5.55 -3.61 -10.82
N ASP A 37 -4.23 -3.57 -10.65
CA ASP A 37 -3.31 -2.92 -11.58
C ASP A 37 -3.39 -3.53 -12.99
N ALA A 38 -3.46 -4.87 -13.08
CA ALA A 38 -3.67 -5.58 -14.35
C ALA A 38 -5.01 -5.25 -15.04
N ALA A 39 -6.01 -4.81 -14.27
CA ALA A 39 -7.30 -4.34 -14.77
C ALA A 39 -7.33 -2.81 -15.02
N GLY A 40 -6.21 -2.10 -14.85
CA GLY A 40 -6.14 -0.65 -15.00
C GLY A 40 -6.74 0.14 -13.83
N ILE A 41 -6.91 -0.50 -12.66
CA ILE A 41 -7.43 0.12 -11.44
C ILE A 41 -6.27 0.40 -10.49
N GLU A 42 -5.95 1.69 -10.27
CA GLU A 42 -4.94 2.06 -9.28
C GLU A 42 -5.44 1.74 -7.87
N ALA A 43 -4.67 0.96 -7.13
CA ALA A 43 -4.87 0.72 -5.70
C ALA A 43 -3.56 0.85 -4.94
N ARG A 44 -3.64 1.29 -3.69
CA ARG A 44 -2.47 1.56 -2.85
C ARG A 44 -2.67 0.98 -1.46
N PRO A 45 -1.65 0.40 -0.80
CA PRO A 45 -1.75 0.09 0.62
C PRO A 45 -2.07 1.35 1.43
N LEU A 46 -2.63 1.16 2.63
CA LEU A 46 -2.79 2.28 3.57
C LEU A 46 -1.43 2.92 3.92
N TRP A 47 -1.46 4.02 4.66
CA TRP A 47 -0.23 4.64 5.13
C TRP A 47 0.51 3.76 6.13
N LYS A 48 1.81 3.55 5.88
CA LYS A 48 2.72 2.94 6.85
C LYS A 48 2.76 3.81 8.11
N PRO A 49 2.55 3.26 9.31
CA PRO A 49 2.55 4.04 10.54
C PRO A 49 3.86 4.79 10.74
N MET A 50 3.78 6.05 11.20
CA MET A 50 4.94 6.94 11.33
C MET A 50 6.02 6.37 12.25
N HIS A 51 5.64 5.70 13.35
CA HIS A 51 6.57 5.06 14.29
C HIS A 51 7.31 3.84 13.70
N ARG A 52 6.95 3.41 12.49
CA ARG A 52 7.66 2.37 11.73
C ARG A 52 8.49 2.93 10.58
N GLN A 53 8.55 4.25 10.42
CA GLN A 53 9.42 4.89 9.45
C GLN A 53 10.81 5.10 10.05
N PRO A 54 11.90 4.79 9.32
CA PRO A 54 13.26 4.94 9.83
C PRO A 54 13.59 6.35 10.34
N VAL A 55 13.02 7.38 9.71
CA VAL A 55 13.23 8.79 10.09
C VAL A 55 12.69 9.14 11.48
N TYR A 56 11.80 8.32 12.06
CA TYR A 56 11.21 8.51 13.39
C TYR A 56 11.63 7.44 14.39
N ALA A 57 12.73 6.70 14.15
CA ALA A 57 13.17 5.60 15.01
C ALA A 57 13.40 6.01 16.48
N ASP A 58 13.88 7.23 16.72
CA ASP A 58 14.17 7.75 18.06
C ASP A 58 13.03 8.61 18.64
N ALA A 59 11.91 8.76 17.93
CA ALA A 59 10.77 9.53 18.40
C ALA A 59 9.89 8.70 19.34
N PRO A 60 9.34 9.28 20.43
CA PRO A 60 8.40 8.55 21.29
C PRO A 60 7.13 8.19 20.51
N ALA A 61 6.67 6.94 20.68
CA ALA A 61 5.46 6.43 20.06
C ALA A 61 4.58 5.72 21.09
N TYR A 62 3.31 6.10 21.15
CA TYR A 62 2.29 5.45 21.98
C TYR A 62 1.41 4.62 21.07
N THR A 63 1.52 3.29 21.16
CA THR A 63 0.93 2.38 20.18
C THR A 63 0.11 1.30 20.86
N ASN A 64 -0.90 0.81 20.14
CA ASN A 64 -1.74 -0.32 20.51
C ASN A 64 -1.82 -1.38 19.39
N GLY A 65 -0.96 -1.28 18.37
CA GLY A 65 -0.90 -2.17 17.22
C GLY A 65 -1.97 -1.94 16.14
N VAL A 66 -2.98 -1.09 16.35
CA VAL A 66 -4.10 -0.91 15.40
C VAL A 66 -3.62 -0.37 14.05
N SER A 67 -2.74 0.65 14.05
CA SER A 67 -2.24 1.24 12.80
C SER A 67 -1.41 0.27 11.96
N GLU A 68 -0.63 -0.61 12.61
CA GLU A 68 0.14 -1.67 11.95
C GLU A 68 -0.79 -2.75 11.36
N ALA A 69 -1.83 -3.13 12.11
CA ALA A 69 -2.82 -4.09 11.64
C ALA A 69 -3.60 -3.55 10.43
N LEU A 70 -3.99 -2.27 10.45
CA LEU A 70 -4.65 -1.61 9.33
C LEU A 70 -3.72 -1.53 8.11
N PHE A 71 -2.45 -1.15 8.27
CA PHE A 71 -1.50 -1.13 7.17
C PHE A 71 -1.27 -2.52 6.56
N ARG A 72 -1.23 -3.56 7.40
CA ARG A 72 -1.01 -4.94 6.96
C ARG A 72 -2.11 -5.46 6.02
N THR A 73 -3.36 -5.05 6.21
CA THR A 73 -4.51 -5.63 5.50
C THR A 73 -5.36 -4.63 4.73
N GLY A 74 -5.12 -3.33 4.89
CA GLY A 74 -5.92 -2.28 4.29
C GLY A 74 -5.41 -1.85 2.93
N LEU A 75 -6.36 -1.45 2.08
CA LEU A 75 -6.11 -1.01 0.71
C LEU A 75 -6.99 0.21 0.41
N CYS A 76 -6.39 1.25 -0.16
CA CYS A 76 -7.09 2.39 -0.75
C CYS A 76 -7.55 2.04 -2.17
N LEU A 77 -8.81 2.36 -2.47
CA LEU A 77 -9.44 2.20 -3.78
C LEU A 77 -9.74 3.57 -4.41
N PRO A 78 -9.99 3.64 -5.73
CA PRO A 78 -10.46 4.86 -6.37
C PRO A 78 -11.77 5.36 -5.74
N ALA A 79 -11.75 6.59 -5.25
CA ALA A 79 -12.88 7.25 -4.59
C ALA A 79 -12.98 8.74 -4.95
N GLY A 80 -12.44 9.12 -6.12
CA GLY A 80 -12.50 10.50 -6.62
C GLY A 80 -13.91 10.90 -7.06
N PRO A 81 -14.20 12.21 -7.18
CA PRO A 81 -15.53 12.72 -7.54
C PRO A 81 -16.00 12.32 -8.96
N TRP A 82 -15.08 11.83 -9.79
CA TRP A 82 -15.36 11.37 -11.16
C TRP A 82 -15.53 9.86 -11.27
N VAL A 83 -15.45 9.12 -10.16
CA VAL A 83 -15.74 7.69 -10.14
C VAL A 83 -17.22 7.51 -10.39
N THR A 84 -17.56 6.88 -11.51
CA THR A 84 -18.94 6.60 -11.90
C THR A 84 -19.46 5.30 -11.29
N ASP A 85 -20.77 5.07 -11.38
CA ASP A 85 -21.36 3.79 -10.96
C ASP A 85 -20.84 2.60 -11.77
N ASP A 86 -20.45 2.82 -13.04
CA ASP A 86 -19.82 1.79 -13.86
C ASP A 86 -18.40 1.47 -13.39
N ASP A 87 -17.63 2.49 -13.01
CA ASP A 87 -16.31 2.29 -12.39
C ASP A 87 -16.43 1.53 -11.07
N LEU A 88 -17.40 1.87 -10.22
CA LEU A 88 -17.66 1.15 -8.97
C LEU A 88 -18.01 -0.32 -9.22
N ARG A 89 -18.88 -0.59 -10.21
CA ARG A 89 -19.22 -1.96 -10.62
C ARG A 89 -17.99 -2.72 -11.11
N HIS A 90 -17.17 -2.09 -11.95
CA HIS A 90 -15.95 -2.70 -12.47
C HIS A 90 -14.96 -3.02 -11.34
N ILE A 91 -14.70 -2.07 -10.44
CA ILE A 91 -13.82 -2.27 -9.28
C ILE A 91 -14.33 -3.42 -8.40
N ALA A 92 -15.62 -3.39 -8.03
CA ALA A 92 -16.19 -4.43 -7.17
C ALA A 92 -16.17 -5.82 -7.82
N ALA A 93 -16.43 -5.90 -9.13
CA ALA A 93 -16.38 -7.15 -9.88
C ALA A 93 -14.95 -7.71 -9.95
N THR A 94 -13.95 -6.87 -10.23
CA THR A 94 -12.54 -7.26 -10.25
C THR A 94 -12.07 -7.77 -8.88
N ILE A 95 -12.43 -7.07 -7.79
CA ILE A 95 -12.11 -7.52 -6.42
C ILE A 95 -12.73 -8.88 -6.13
N ARG A 96 -14.02 -9.08 -6.47
CA ARG A 96 -14.71 -10.35 -6.24
C ARG A 96 -14.04 -11.49 -7.00
N SER A 97 -13.75 -11.27 -8.28
CA SER A 97 -13.08 -12.27 -9.12
C SER A 97 -11.70 -12.64 -8.59
N ALA A 98 -10.95 -11.69 -8.02
CA ALA A 98 -9.64 -11.94 -7.44
C ALA A 98 -9.68 -12.70 -6.10
N ILE A 99 -10.80 -12.69 -5.38
CA ILE A 99 -10.98 -13.41 -4.11
C ILE A 99 -11.50 -14.84 -4.33
N GLU A 100 -12.28 -15.07 -5.38
CA GLU A 100 -12.92 -16.36 -5.69
C GLU A 100 -12.00 -17.32 -6.48
N GLN A 101 -10.78 -16.89 -6.84
CA GLN A 101 -9.73 -17.70 -7.46
C GLN A 101 -8.95 -18.53 -6.42
#